data_AF-S4RK56-F1
#
_entry.id   AF-S4RK56-F1
#
_cell.length_a   1.000
_cell.length_b   1.000
_cell.length_c   1.000
_cell.angle_alpha   90.00
_cell.angle_beta   90.00
_cell.angle_gamma   90.00
#
_symmetry.space_group_name_H-M   'P 1'
#
loop_
_entity.id
_entity.type
_entity.pdbx_description
1 polymer ?
#
loop_
_entity_poly.entity_id
_entity_poly.type
_entity_poly.pdbx_seq_one_letter_code
_entity_poly.pdbx_strand_id
1 'polypeptide(L)'
;REQGEVPLRPLPQPKELRFRLDERILSDIAHSEALYNRQAKDLQVVSLAFTAFGKLLIKQRGLHPDTYVQLALQLAYYRLHGRPGCCYETASTRKFYHGRTETMRPCTPEAVAWCRAMQEPSTLTGQRLELMLEAFDKHNRLMKDCENNKAGCDRHLLGLLLLAEDEGLPVPELFRDPSFTKSGGGGNFVLSTSLVGYTNTLGAVAPMVPHGYGFFYRIRDDRLVVSVTAWRSCPQTDGERLYHAFAAALHEMQCLALTRAARL
;
A
#
# COMPACT_ATOMS: atom_id res chain seq x y z
N ARG A 1 24.42 10.75 45.95
CA ARG A 1 23.26 11.49 45.39
C ARG A 1 22.03 10.73 45.85
N GLU A 2 21.43 11.19 46.94
CA GLU A 2 20.23 10.62 47.53
C GLU A 2 19.09 10.69 46.51
N GLN A 3 18.51 9.54 46.18
CA GLN A 3 17.26 9.46 45.45
C GLN A 3 16.15 9.75 46.47
N GLY A 4 15.84 11.03 46.67
CA GLY A 4 14.68 11.42 47.46
C GLY A 4 13.42 10.82 46.84
N GLU A 5 12.64 10.10 47.65
CA GLU A 5 11.31 9.62 47.28
C GLU A 5 10.48 10.83 46.86
N VAL A 6 10.12 10.90 45.57
CA VAL A 6 9.18 11.92 45.11
C VAL A 6 7.80 11.53 45.64
N PRO A 7 7.18 12.31 46.54
CA PRO A 7 5.88 11.95 47.09
C PRO A 7 4.85 11.87 45.95
N LEU A 8 4.19 10.73 45.86
CA LEU A 8 3.08 10.53 44.92
C LEU A 8 1.99 11.55 45.25
N ARG A 9 1.71 12.47 44.31
CA ARG A 9 0.63 13.45 44.48
C ARG A 9 -0.70 12.69 44.50
N PRO A 10 -1.62 12.99 45.43
CA PRO A 10 -2.94 12.41 45.41
C PRO A 10 -3.68 12.87 44.14
N LEU A 11 -3.92 11.94 43.22
CA LEU A 11 -4.72 12.19 42.02
C LEU A 11 -6.20 11.90 42.33
N PRO A 12 -7.14 12.63 41.72
CA PRO A 12 -8.56 12.30 41.84
C PRO A 12 -8.81 10.89 41.28
N GLN A 13 -9.74 10.17 41.90
CA GLN A 13 -10.18 8.87 41.42
C GLN A 13 -10.79 9.01 40.00
N PRO A 14 -10.49 8.09 39.07
CA PRO A 14 -11.18 8.02 37.79
C PRO A 14 -12.71 7.95 37.98
N LYS A 15 -13.45 8.69 37.16
CA LYS A 15 -14.92 8.70 37.20
C LYS A 15 -15.49 7.81 36.11
N GLU A 16 -16.28 6.81 36.52
CA GLU A 16 -16.98 5.91 35.62
C GLU A 16 -18.09 6.66 34.83
N LEU A 17 -18.14 6.45 33.52
CA LEU A 17 -19.23 6.94 32.67
C LEU A 17 -20.32 5.88 32.56
N ARG A 18 -21.43 6.07 33.29
CA ARG A 18 -22.55 5.12 33.34
C ARG A 18 -23.61 5.43 32.28
N PHE A 19 -23.59 4.66 31.20
CA PHE A 19 -24.64 4.69 30.19
C PHE A 19 -25.90 3.99 30.71
N ARG A 20 -27.08 4.54 30.40
CA ARG A 20 -28.36 3.87 30.64
C ARG A 20 -28.72 3.09 29.38
N LEU A 21 -28.89 1.78 29.52
CA LEU A 21 -29.16 0.88 28.41
C LEU A 21 -30.59 0.38 28.53
N ASP A 22 -31.32 0.35 27.42
CA ASP A 22 -32.60 -0.33 27.29
C ASP A 22 -32.43 -1.64 26.48
N GLU A 23 -33.50 -2.40 26.34
CA GLU A 23 -33.47 -3.68 25.61
C GLU A 23 -33.05 -3.51 24.14
N ARG A 24 -33.42 -2.40 23.50
CA ARG A 24 -33.05 -2.10 22.13
C ARG A 24 -31.53 -1.90 22.01
N ILE A 25 -30.94 -1.06 22.85
CA ILE A 25 -29.50 -0.80 22.84
C ILE A 25 -28.73 -2.08 23.14
N LEU A 26 -29.21 -2.91 24.07
CA LEU A 26 -28.59 -4.20 24.36
C LEU A 26 -28.62 -5.15 23.15
N SER A 27 -29.74 -5.19 22.41
CA SER A 27 -29.83 -5.94 21.15
C SER A 27 -28.89 -5.40 20.08
N ASP A 28 -28.79 -4.07 19.94
CA ASP A 28 -27.90 -3.42 18.98
C ASP A 28 -26.41 -3.69 19.30
N ILE A 29 -26.05 -3.75 20.58
CA ILE A 29 -24.71 -4.14 21.05
C ILE A 29 -24.43 -5.58 20.63
N ALA A 30 -25.32 -6.53 20.94
CA ALA A 30 -25.13 -7.94 20.61
C ALA A 30 -25.03 -8.18 19.09
N HIS A 31 -25.86 -7.48 18.31
CA HIS A 31 -25.79 -7.53 16.86
C HIS A 31 -24.46 -6.98 16.32
N SER A 32 -24.03 -5.82 16.82
CA SER A 32 -22.77 -5.18 16.42
C SER A 32 -21.56 -6.05 16.75
N GLU A 33 -21.55 -6.68 17.93
CA GLU A 33 -20.50 -7.62 18.32
C GLU A 33 -20.47 -8.84 17.38
N ALA A 34 -21.63 -9.42 17.06
CA ALA A 34 -21.71 -10.54 16.13
C ALA A 34 -21.23 -10.18 14.72
N LEU A 35 -21.55 -8.97 14.24
CA LEU A 35 -21.08 -8.44 12.96
C LEU A 35 -19.56 -8.25 12.97
N TYR A 36 -19.03 -7.57 13.98
CA TYR A 36 -17.59 -7.34 14.14
C TYR A 36 -16.82 -8.66 14.19
N ASN A 37 -17.26 -9.60 15.03
CA ASN A 37 -16.60 -10.90 15.17
C ASN A 37 -16.57 -11.70 13.87
N ARG A 38 -17.60 -11.57 13.02
CA ARG A 38 -17.63 -12.18 11.69
C ARG A 38 -16.60 -11.56 10.76
N GLN A 39 -16.55 -10.23 10.69
CA GLN A 39 -15.59 -9.51 9.85
C GLN A 39 -14.15 -9.72 10.30
N ALA A 40 -13.89 -9.67 11.61
CA ALA A 40 -12.57 -9.88 12.19
C ALA A 40 -12.04 -11.29 11.92
N LYS A 41 -12.91 -12.32 11.95
CA LYS A 41 -12.54 -13.70 11.61
C LYS A 41 -12.22 -13.87 10.13
N ASP A 42 -12.90 -13.12 9.26
CA ASP A 42 -12.67 -13.18 7.80
C ASP A 42 -11.40 -12.44 7.36
N LEU A 43 -10.90 -11.50 8.16
CA LEU A 43 -9.67 -10.79 7.85
C LEU A 43 -8.43 -11.68 8.11
N GLN A 44 -7.62 -11.90 7.08
CA GLN A 44 -6.26 -12.40 7.21
C GLN A 44 -5.31 -11.21 7.38
N VAL A 45 -4.43 -11.28 8.37
CA VAL A 45 -3.35 -10.31 8.59
C VAL A 45 -2.04 -11.08 8.70
N VAL A 46 -1.10 -10.79 7.80
CA VAL A 46 0.24 -11.37 7.76
C VAL A 46 1.23 -10.25 7.99
N SER A 47 2.05 -10.34 9.05
CA SER A 47 3.08 -9.33 9.33
C SER A 47 4.44 -10.00 9.45
N LEU A 48 5.34 -9.68 8.52
CA LEU A 48 6.60 -10.39 8.34
C LEU A 48 7.73 -9.40 8.04
N ALA A 49 8.95 -9.78 8.46
CA ALA A 49 10.16 -9.00 8.22
C ALA A 49 11.03 -9.69 7.16
N PHE A 50 11.36 -8.95 6.11
CA PHE A 50 12.39 -9.33 5.16
C PHE A 50 13.74 -8.82 5.67
N THR A 51 14.57 -9.73 6.17
CA THR A 51 15.83 -9.39 6.88
C THR A 51 17.08 -9.58 6.04
N ALA A 52 16.97 -9.92 4.76
CA ALA A 52 18.14 -10.11 3.91
C ALA A 52 18.85 -8.79 3.59
N PHE A 53 18.09 -7.70 3.47
CA PHE A 53 18.61 -6.35 3.30
C PHE A 53 17.53 -5.28 3.51
N GLY A 54 17.97 -4.02 3.66
CA GLY A 54 17.12 -2.84 3.73
C GLY A 54 17.60 -1.71 2.83
N LYS A 55 17.24 -0.47 3.17
CA LYS A 55 17.51 0.70 2.30
C LYS A 55 18.99 0.97 2.06
N LEU A 56 19.90 0.58 2.96
CA LEU A 56 21.33 0.85 2.76
C LEU A 56 21.83 0.12 1.51
N LEU A 57 21.52 -1.17 1.37
CA LEU A 57 21.92 -1.96 0.20
C LEU A 57 21.21 -1.49 -1.08
N ILE A 58 19.92 -1.17 -0.99
CA ILE A 58 19.14 -0.70 -2.14
C ILE A 58 19.73 0.62 -2.69
N LYS A 59 20.07 1.56 -1.79
CA LYS A 59 20.63 2.86 -2.15
C LYS A 59 22.04 2.78 -2.75
N GLN A 60 22.87 1.80 -2.36
CA GLN A 60 24.19 1.57 -2.97
C GLN A 60 24.11 1.28 -4.48
N ARG A 61 22.94 0.84 -4.97
CA ARG A 61 22.67 0.62 -6.40
C ARG A 61 22.00 1.81 -7.09
N GLY A 62 21.88 2.95 -6.40
CA GLY A 62 21.24 4.15 -6.91
C GLY A 62 19.72 4.02 -7.09
N LEU A 63 19.09 3.09 -6.37
CA LEU A 63 17.66 2.83 -6.43
C LEU A 63 16.95 3.41 -5.20
N HIS A 64 15.75 3.96 -5.40
CA HIS A 64 14.93 4.47 -4.30
C HIS A 64 14.22 3.30 -3.59
N PRO A 65 14.31 3.17 -2.25
CA PRO A 65 13.86 1.97 -1.56
C PRO A 65 12.34 1.79 -1.56
N ASP A 66 11.57 2.87 -1.62
CA ASP A 66 10.11 2.82 -1.71
C ASP A 66 9.65 2.28 -3.08
N THR A 67 10.19 2.85 -4.16
CA THR A 67 9.98 2.38 -5.53
C THR A 67 10.39 0.93 -5.71
N TYR A 68 11.47 0.52 -5.03
CA TYR A 68 11.93 -0.87 -5.03
C TYR A 68 10.87 -1.81 -4.46
N VAL A 69 10.25 -1.44 -3.33
CA VAL A 69 9.16 -2.23 -2.73
C VAL A 69 7.94 -2.27 -3.64
N GLN A 70 7.55 -1.14 -4.22
CA GLN A 70 6.38 -1.05 -5.10
C GLN A 70 6.54 -1.90 -6.37
N LEU A 71 7.71 -1.85 -7.01
CA LEU A 71 7.98 -2.67 -8.19
C LEU A 71 8.08 -4.16 -7.83
N ALA A 72 8.71 -4.52 -6.71
CA ALA A 72 8.70 -5.90 -6.22
C ALA A 72 7.27 -6.42 -6.00
N LEU A 73 6.38 -5.57 -5.47
CA LEU A 73 4.97 -5.90 -5.29
C LEU A 73 4.23 -6.05 -6.63
N GLN A 74 4.48 -5.18 -7.61
CA GLN A 74 3.92 -5.32 -8.96
C GLN A 74 4.32 -6.67 -9.58
N LEU A 75 5.59 -7.06 -9.47
CA LEU A 75 6.09 -8.34 -9.98
C LEU A 75 5.49 -9.53 -9.24
N ALA A 76 5.39 -9.46 -7.90
CA ALA A 76 4.79 -10.49 -7.07
C ALA A 76 3.32 -10.74 -7.41
N TYR A 77 2.53 -9.67 -7.53
CA TYR A 77 1.13 -9.77 -7.92
C TYR A 77 0.97 -10.32 -9.33
N TYR A 78 1.77 -9.80 -10.29
CA TYR A 78 1.73 -10.26 -11.68
C TYR A 78 1.97 -11.77 -11.80
N ARG A 79 2.94 -12.30 -11.05
CA ARG A 79 3.26 -13.73 -10.99
C ARG A 79 2.13 -14.57 -10.42
N LEU A 80 1.58 -14.14 -9.29
CA LEU A 80 0.56 -14.92 -8.59
C LEU A 80 -0.77 -14.95 -9.32
N HIS A 81 -1.13 -13.87 -10.00
CA HIS A 81 -2.44 -13.71 -10.61
C HIS A 81 -2.44 -13.73 -12.14
N GLY A 82 -1.26 -13.82 -12.77
CA GLY A 82 -1.10 -13.86 -14.23
C GLY A 82 -1.54 -12.58 -14.95
N ARG A 83 -1.73 -11.48 -14.22
CA ARG A 83 -2.23 -10.19 -14.75
C ARG A 83 -1.73 -9.01 -13.92
N PRO A 84 -1.66 -7.80 -14.48
CA PRO A 84 -1.41 -6.58 -13.71
C PRO A 84 -2.49 -6.36 -12.63
N GLY A 85 -2.06 -5.87 -11.47
CA GLY A 85 -2.96 -5.47 -10.38
C GLY A 85 -3.01 -3.96 -10.26
N CYS A 86 -4.18 -3.35 -10.50
CA CYS A 86 -4.36 -1.93 -10.26
C CYS A 86 -4.00 -1.59 -8.80
N CYS A 87 -3.05 -0.67 -8.65
CA CYS A 87 -2.43 -0.38 -7.37
C CYS A 87 -2.65 1.08 -7.00
N TYR A 88 -3.04 1.28 -5.74
CA TYR A 88 -3.07 2.55 -5.07
C TYR A 88 -1.84 2.64 -4.16
N GLU A 89 -1.09 3.73 -4.27
CA GLU A 89 -0.05 4.10 -3.31
C GLU A 89 -0.32 5.51 -2.78
N THR A 90 -0.19 5.70 -1.48
CA THR A 90 -0.33 7.02 -0.85
C THR A 90 0.84 7.93 -1.20
N ALA A 91 0.57 9.04 -1.88
CA ALA A 91 1.51 10.16 -2.01
C ALA A 91 1.12 11.29 -1.05
N SER A 92 2.04 11.74 -0.18
CA SER A 92 1.76 12.81 0.77
C SER A 92 1.78 14.19 0.10
N THR A 93 0.72 14.98 0.26
CA THR A 93 0.61 16.35 -0.27
C THR A 93 0.82 17.42 0.81
N ARG A 94 1.49 17.08 1.92
CA ARG A 94 1.75 17.97 3.08
C ARG A 94 2.56 19.24 2.77
N LYS A 95 3.05 19.42 1.55
CA LYS A 95 3.65 20.68 1.06
C LYS A 95 2.59 21.79 0.93
N PHE A 96 1.32 21.43 0.80
CA PHE A 96 0.20 22.36 0.68
C PHE A 96 -0.52 22.52 2.03
N TYR A 97 -1.17 23.67 2.23
CA TYR A 97 -1.97 23.93 3.43
C TYR A 97 -3.07 22.87 3.59
N HIS A 98 -3.10 22.22 4.75
CA HIS A 98 -3.99 21.07 5.04
C HIS A 98 -3.87 19.90 4.05
N GLY A 99 -2.78 19.83 3.28
CA GLY A 99 -2.52 18.76 2.35
C GLY A 99 -2.47 17.41 3.05
N ARG A 100 -3.28 16.47 2.55
CA ARG A 100 -3.31 15.08 2.99
C ARG A 100 -2.59 14.20 2.00
N THR A 101 -3.32 13.69 1.00
CA THR A 101 -2.84 12.63 0.12
C THR A 101 -3.32 12.80 -1.31
N GLU A 102 -2.52 12.34 -2.25
CA GLU A 102 -2.92 11.98 -3.62
C GLU A 102 -2.75 10.46 -3.83
N THR A 103 -3.39 9.89 -4.85
CA THR A 103 -3.15 8.54 -5.35
C THR A 103 -1.99 8.55 -6.34
N MET A 104 -0.90 7.86 -6.02
CA MET A 104 0.05 7.40 -7.03
C MET A 104 -0.40 6.02 -7.51
N ARG A 105 -0.32 5.75 -8.82
CA ARG A 105 -0.74 4.49 -9.45
C ARG A 105 0.49 3.68 -9.94
N PRO A 106 1.08 2.79 -9.11
CA PRO A 106 2.27 2.01 -9.49
C PRO A 106 2.12 1.07 -10.69
N CYS A 107 0.91 0.67 -11.05
CA CYS A 107 0.64 -0.25 -12.16
C CYS A 107 0.72 0.47 -13.51
N THR A 108 1.91 0.96 -13.88
CA THR A 108 2.16 1.69 -15.12
C THR A 108 2.48 0.74 -16.29
N PRO A 109 2.39 1.20 -17.56
CA PRO A 109 2.84 0.41 -18.71
C PRO A 109 4.30 -0.08 -18.58
N GLU A 110 5.19 0.76 -18.06
CA GLU A 110 6.62 0.45 -17.83
C GLU A 110 6.78 -0.66 -16.78
N ALA A 111 6.06 -0.57 -15.66
CA ALA A 111 6.05 -1.62 -14.66
C ALA A 111 5.52 -2.95 -15.23
N VAL A 112 4.47 -2.91 -16.05
CA VAL A 112 3.90 -4.11 -16.69
C VAL A 112 4.84 -4.70 -17.74
N ALA A 113 5.50 -3.88 -18.55
CA ALA A 113 6.50 -4.32 -19.52
C ALA A 113 7.66 -5.02 -18.82
N TRP A 114 8.19 -4.44 -17.73
CA TRP A 114 9.21 -5.08 -16.91
C TRP A 114 8.71 -6.39 -16.27
N CYS A 115 7.51 -6.41 -15.68
CA CYS A 115 6.93 -7.64 -15.13
C CYS A 115 6.83 -8.76 -16.17
N ARG A 116 6.42 -8.45 -17.41
CA ARG A 116 6.39 -9.42 -18.51
C ARG A 116 7.78 -9.94 -18.86
N ALA A 117 8.76 -9.05 -19.01
CA ALA A 117 10.16 -9.40 -19.28
C ALA A 117 10.77 -10.30 -18.19
N MET A 118 10.37 -10.12 -16.93
CA MET A 118 10.77 -10.96 -15.81
C MET A 118 10.14 -12.35 -15.82
N GLN A 119 9.11 -12.59 -16.62
CA GLN A 119 8.44 -13.90 -16.77
C GLN A 119 8.83 -14.63 -18.05
N GLU A 120 9.38 -13.93 -19.02
CA GLU A 120 9.73 -14.46 -20.33
C GLU A 120 11.16 -15.05 -20.30
N PRO A 121 11.33 -16.39 -20.42
CA PRO A 121 12.64 -17.04 -20.34
C PRO A 121 13.62 -16.55 -21.42
N SER A 122 13.11 -16.14 -22.59
CA SER A 122 13.93 -15.65 -23.70
C SER A 122 14.47 -14.23 -23.49
N THR A 123 13.96 -13.48 -22.50
CA THR A 123 14.42 -12.10 -22.27
C THR A 123 15.78 -12.09 -21.58
N LEU A 124 16.73 -11.38 -22.18
CA LEU A 124 18.10 -11.22 -21.66
C LEU A 124 18.12 -10.44 -20.35
N THR A 125 19.06 -10.78 -19.45
CA THR A 125 19.27 -10.10 -18.17
C THR A 125 19.46 -8.58 -18.33
N GLY A 126 20.20 -8.14 -19.36
CA GLY A 126 20.41 -6.72 -19.64
C GLY A 126 19.10 -5.99 -19.98
N GLN A 127 18.23 -6.61 -20.77
CA GLN A 127 16.93 -6.04 -21.12
C GLN A 127 15.98 -6.01 -19.93
N ARG A 128 15.98 -7.04 -19.07
CA ARG A 128 15.23 -7.03 -17.81
C ARG A 128 15.66 -5.89 -16.90
N LEU A 129 16.98 -5.63 -16.83
CA LEU A 129 17.53 -4.53 -16.06
C LEU A 129 17.11 -3.17 -16.63
N GLU A 130 17.22 -2.97 -17.94
CA GLU A 130 16.81 -1.73 -18.62
C GLU A 130 15.35 -1.40 -18.34
N LEU A 131 14.44 -2.35 -18.58
CA LEU A 131 13.01 -2.19 -18.30
C LEU A 131 12.73 -1.94 -16.81
N MET A 132 13.50 -2.57 -15.91
CA MET A 132 13.39 -2.29 -14.47
C MET A 132 13.70 -0.82 -14.21
N LEU A 133 14.80 -0.29 -14.76
CA LEU A 133 15.21 1.11 -14.55
C LEU A 133 14.20 2.10 -15.13
N GLU A 134 13.61 1.82 -16.29
CA GLU A 134 12.52 2.62 -16.86
C GLU A 134 11.31 2.67 -15.92
N ALA A 135 10.92 1.52 -15.35
CA ALA A 135 9.84 1.45 -14.38
C ALA A 135 10.16 2.23 -13.09
N PHE A 136 11.41 2.20 -12.63
CA PHE A 136 11.89 3.02 -11.50
C PHE A 136 11.76 4.52 -11.82
N ASP A 137 12.24 4.95 -12.98
CA ASP A 137 12.23 6.35 -13.38
C ASP A 137 10.79 6.87 -13.53
N LYS A 138 9.90 6.05 -14.10
CA LYS A 138 8.47 6.37 -14.19
C LYS A 138 7.83 6.52 -12.81
N HIS A 139 7.99 5.53 -11.93
CA HIS A 139 7.41 5.55 -10.58
C HIS A 139 7.91 6.76 -9.78
N ASN A 140 9.23 6.99 -9.76
CA ASN A 140 9.82 8.15 -9.06
C ASN A 140 9.27 9.48 -9.57
N ARG A 141 9.12 9.63 -10.89
CA ARG A 141 8.55 10.83 -11.51
C ARG A 141 7.10 11.03 -11.09
N LEU A 142 6.27 9.99 -11.20
CA LEU A 142 4.86 10.05 -10.82
C LEU A 142 4.67 10.36 -9.33
N MET A 143 5.45 9.72 -8.45
CA MET A 143 5.41 10.01 -7.02
C MET A 143 5.75 11.47 -6.75
N LYS A 144 6.83 11.98 -7.34
CA LYS A 144 7.20 13.40 -7.23
C LYS A 144 6.10 14.32 -7.76
N ASP A 145 5.47 13.99 -8.88
CA ASP A 145 4.40 14.81 -9.44
C ASP A 145 3.13 14.80 -8.58
N CYS A 146 2.79 13.66 -7.96
CA CYS A 146 1.68 13.55 -7.02
C CYS A 146 1.94 14.38 -5.75
N GLU A 147 3.13 14.26 -5.14
CA GLU A 147 3.50 15.03 -3.94
C GLU A 147 3.51 16.55 -4.17
N ASN A 148 3.70 16.99 -5.42
CA ASN A 148 3.78 18.39 -5.81
C ASN A 148 2.52 18.90 -6.54
N ASN A 149 1.41 18.15 -6.55
CA ASN A 149 0.17 18.50 -7.27
C ASN A 149 0.40 18.91 -8.75
N LYS A 150 1.33 18.25 -9.45
CA LYS A 150 1.64 18.54 -10.86
C LYS A 150 0.96 17.62 -11.86
N ALA A 151 0.83 16.33 -11.52
CA ALA A 151 0.26 15.33 -12.42
C ALA A 151 -0.55 14.22 -11.71
N GLY A 152 -0.85 14.39 -10.42
CA GLY A 152 -1.85 13.56 -9.75
C GLY A 152 -3.25 13.91 -10.26
N CYS A 153 -4.03 12.91 -10.69
CA CYS A 153 -5.35 13.15 -11.27
C CYS A 153 -6.51 12.60 -10.41
N ASP A 154 -6.26 11.66 -9.50
CA ASP A 154 -7.35 10.98 -8.78
C ASP A 154 -8.18 11.95 -7.91
N ARG A 155 -7.56 12.83 -7.11
CA ARG A 155 -8.34 13.82 -6.33
C ARG A 155 -8.99 14.88 -7.21
N HIS A 156 -8.35 15.26 -8.32
CA HIS A 156 -8.94 16.19 -9.28
C HIS A 156 -10.21 15.59 -9.92
N LEU A 157 -10.14 14.36 -10.42
CA LEU A 157 -11.29 13.66 -10.99
C LEU A 157 -12.41 13.45 -9.96
N LEU A 158 -12.07 13.15 -8.70
CA LEU A 158 -13.05 13.10 -7.62
C LEU A 158 -13.72 14.46 -7.43
N GLY A 159 -12.98 15.56 -7.44
CA GLY A 159 -13.53 16.92 -7.36
C GLY A 159 -14.54 17.22 -8.48
N LEU A 160 -14.23 16.82 -9.72
CA LEU A 160 -15.15 16.98 -10.85
C LEU A 160 -16.43 16.14 -10.70
N LEU A 161 -16.31 14.92 -10.15
CA LEU A 161 -17.47 14.07 -9.88
C LEU A 161 -18.38 14.69 -8.80
N LEU A 162 -17.79 15.18 -7.71
CA LEU A 162 -18.54 15.82 -6.62
C LEU A 162 -19.22 17.12 -7.09
N LEU A 163 -18.56 17.92 -7.93
CA LEU A 163 -19.17 19.10 -8.52
C LEU A 163 -20.39 18.75 -9.40
N ALA A 164 -20.30 17.68 -10.19
CA ALA A 164 -21.45 17.24 -10.97
C ALA A 164 -22.62 16.79 -10.07
N GLU A 165 -22.33 16.14 -8.94
CA GLU A 165 -23.31 15.75 -7.94
C GLU A 165 -23.96 16.97 -7.25
N ASP A 166 -23.16 17.94 -6.83
CA ASP A 166 -23.63 19.18 -6.20
C ASP A 166 -24.55 20.00 -7.12
N GLU A 167 -24.27 19.97 -8.43
CA GLU A 167 -25.10 20.63 -9.47
C GLU A 167 -26.30 19.78 -9.93
N GLY A 168 -26.53 18.60 -9.34
CA GLY A 168 -27.63 17.71 -9.70
C GLY A 168 -27.53 17.13 -11.12
N LEU A 169 -26.33 17.11 -11.69
CA LEU A 169 -26.07 16.56 -13.01
C LEU A 169 -25.99 15.03 -12.95
N PRO A 170 -26.35 14.31 -14.04
CA PRO A 170 -26.09 12.88 -14.11
C PRO A 170 -24.58 12.60 -14.05
N VAL A 171 -24.21 11.45 -13.48
CA VAL A 171 -22.81 11.01 -13.40
C VAL A 171 -22.16 11.03 -14.80
N PRO A 172 -21.09 11.82 -15.00
CA PRO A 172 -20.44 11.91 -16.31
C PRO A 172 -19.97 10.56 -16.83
N GLU A 173 -20.03 10.37 -18.16
CA GLU A 173 -19.73 9.09 -18.82
C GLU A 173 -18.34 8.54 -18.47
N LEU A 174 -17.35 9.43 -18.28
CA LEU A 174 -16.00 9.08 -17.84
C LEU A 174 -15.99 8.18 -16.58
N PHE A 175 -16.86 8.46 -15.60
CA PHE A 175 -16.93 7.70 -14.35
C PHE A 175 -17.78 6.42 -14.45
N ARG A 176 -18.59 6.31 -15.50
CA ARG A 176 -19.38 5.12 -15.84
C ARG A 176 -18.63 4.16 -16.76
N ASP A 177 -17.54 4.62 -17.41
CA ASP A 177 -16.70 3.77 -18.24
C ASP A 177 -16.13 2.60 -17.40
N PRO A 178 -16.28 1.33 -17.85
CA PRO A 178 -15.71 0.17 -17.17
C PRO A 178 -14.20 0.30 -16.87
N SER A 179 -13.47 1.07 -17.69
CA SER A 179 -12.05 1.34 -17.55
C SER A 179 -11.73 2.19 -16.31
N PHE A 180 -12.63 3.08 -15.89
CA PHE A 180 -12.46 3.85 -14.66
C PHE A 180 -12.37 2.91 -13.45
N THR A 181 -13.35 2.03 -13.31
CA THR A 181 -13.41 0.98 -12.27
C THR A 181 -12.27 -0.02 -12.41
N LYS A 182 -12.02 -0.56 -13.61
CA LYS A 182 -10.99 -1.57 -13.87
C LYS A 182 -9.57 -1.07 -13.55
N SER A 183 -9.33 0.24 -13.71
CA SER A 183 -8.06 0.88 -13.34
C SER A 183 -7.94 1.22 -11.85
N GLY A 184 -8.98 0.96 -11.05
CA GLY A 184 -9.02 1.17 -9.59
C GLY A 184 -9.91 2.33 -9.12
N GLY A 185 -10.47 3.12 -10.03
CA GLY A 185 -11.39 4.21 -9.71
C GLY A 185 -12.62 3.76 -8.91
N GLY A 186 -13.19 4.64 -8.11
CA GLY A 186 -14.35 4.32 -7.27
C GLY A 186 -14.03 3.34 -6.13
N GLY A 187 -12.76 3.22 -5.73
CA GLY A 187 -12.34 2.32 -4.66
C GLY A 187 -12.15 0.87 -5.10
N ASN A 188 -11.70 0.64 -6.34
CA ASN A 188 -11.57 -0.69 -6.93
C ASN A 188 -10.11 -1.17 -7.06
N PHE A 189 -9.20 -0.63 -6.26
CA PHE A 189 -7.80 -1.06 -6.28
C PHE A 189 -7.63 -2.42 -5.61
N VAL A 190 -7.13 -3.40 -6.37
CA VAL A 190 -6.82 -4.74 -5.85
C VAL A 190 -5.55 -4.74 -4.97
N LEU A 191 -4.73 -3.70 -5.08
CA LEU A 191 -3.60 -3.44 -4.19
C LEU A 191 -3.77 -2.05 -3.57
N SER A 192 -4.07 -1.99 -2.26
CA SER A 192 -4.11 -0.74 -1.50
C SER A 192 -2.87 -0.65 -0.62
N THR A 193 -1.99 0.31 -0.91
CA THR A 193 -0.61 0.29 -0.38
C THR A 193 -0.18 1.63 0.20
N SER A 194 0.75 1.58 1.15
CA SER A 194 1.36 2.77 1.72
C SER A 194 2.69 2.47 2.42
N LEU A 195 3.70 3.32 2.15
CA LEU A 195 4.86 3.44 3.00
C LEU A 195 4.48 4.16 4.30
N VAL A 196 4.53 3.43 5.42
CA VAL A 196 4.26 3.97 6.76
C VAL A 196 5.43 4.84 7.25
N GLY A 197 6.63 4.64 6.69
CA GLY A 197 7.79 5.48 6.91
C GLY A 197 9.03 4.69 7.32
N TYR A 198 9.93 5.38 8.03
CA TYR A 198 11.26 4.88 8.38
C TYR A 198 11.44 4.70 9.91
N THR A 199 10.35 4.79 10.67
CA THR A 199 10.35 4.62 12.13
C THR A 199 10.12 3.15 12.52
N ASN A 200 9.99 2.88 13.82
CA ASN A 200 9.68 1.54 14.32
C ASN A 200 8.20 1.14 14.21
N THR A 201 7.34 2.06 13.77
CA THR A 201 5.90 1.83 13.66
C THR A 201 5.55 1.21 12.32
N LEU A 202 4.70 0.18 12.36
CA LEU A 202 4.02 -0.37 11.20
C LEU A 202 2.50 -0.15 11.38
N GLY A 203 1.79 -0.09 10.27
CA GLY A 203 0.33 -0.02 10.24
C GLY A 203 -0.21 -0.93 9.16
N ALA A 204 -1.51 -1.17 9.19
CA ALA A 204 -2.25 -1.86 8.15
C ALA A 204 -3.71 -1.45 8.18
N VAL A 205 -4.40 -1.61 7.05
CA VAL A 205 -5.86 -1.55 6.97
C VAL A 205 -6.35 -2.76 6.18
N ALA A 206 -7.65 -3.04 6.23
CA ALA A 206 -8.24 -4.11 5.42
C ALA A 206 -8.16 -3.78 3.92
N PRO A 207 -8.24 -4.79 3.03
CA PRO A 207 -8.28 -4.56 1.58
C PRO A 207 -9.41 -3.62 1.17
N MET A 208 -9.17 -2.80 0.14
CA MET A 208 -10.16 -1.87 -0.39
C MET A 208 -11.34 -2.58 -1.08
N VAL A 209 -11.08 -3.76 -1.67
CA VAL A 209 -12.08 -4.61 -2.30
C VAL A 209 -12.01 -6.04 -1.77
N PRO A 210 -13.12 -6.81 -1.81
CA PRO A 210 -13.15 -8.20 -1.34
C PRO A 210 -12.07 -9.10 -1.96
N HIS A 211 -11.74 -8.86 -3.23
CA HIS A 211 -10.76 -9.64 -4.01
C HIS A 211 -9.40 -8.93 -4.13
N GLY A 212 -9.04 -8.13 -3.14
CA GLY A 212 -7.79 -7.36 -3.12
C GLY A 212 -6.96 -7.60 -1.87
N TYR A 213 -5.91 -6.79 -1.74
CA TYR A 213 -4.99 -6.79 -0.61
C TYR A 213 -4.80 -5.38 -0.05
N GLY A 214 -4.60 -5.29 1.27
CA GLY A 214 -3.86 -4.19 1.86
C GLY A 214 -2.38 -4.57 1.94
N PHE A 215 -1.46 -3.70 1.54
CA PHE A 215 -0.02 -3.96 1.59
C PHE A 215 0.73 -2.74 2.12
N PHE A 216 1.15 -2.80 3.38
CA PHE A 216 1.76 -1.69 4.08
C PHE A 216 3.16 -2.07 4.51
N TYR A 217 4.08 -1.12 4.47
CA TYR A 217 5.46 -1.42 4.81
C TYR A 217 6.17 -0.26 5.47
N ARG A 218 7.21 -0.59 6.20
CA ARG A 218 8.20 0.36 6.72
C ARG A 218 9.59 -0.10 6.34
N ILE A 219 10.49 0.86 6.20
CA ILE A 219 11.82 0.63 5.65
C ILE A 219 12.87 0.97 6.70
N ARG A 220 13.73 0.00 7.05
CA ARG A 220 14.92 0.21 7.88
C ARG A 220 16.19 0.10 7.05
N ASP A 221 17.31 0.38 7.69
CA ASP A 221 18.65 0.28 7.10
C ASP A 221 18.96 -1.14 6.58
N ASP A 222 18.60 -2.15 7.38
CA ASP A 222 18.98 -3.56 7.21
C ASP A 222 17.82 -4.50 6.86
N ARG A 223 16.57 -4.01 6.91
CA ARG A 223 15.38 -4.84 6.68
C ARG A 223 14.18 -4.04 6.17
N LEU A 224 13.20 -4.76 5.64
CA LEU A 224 11.86 -4.28 5.36
C LEU A 224 10.89 -5.00 6.28
N VAL A 225 9.86 -4.31 6.79
CA VAL A 225 8.79 -4.95 7.55
C VAL A 225 7.48 -4.64 6.88
N VAL A 226 6.71 -5.68 6.59
CA VAL A 226 5.52 -5.63 5.75
C VAL A 226 4.33 -6.18 6.53
N SER A 227 3.18 -5.54 6.39
CA SER A 227 1.88 -6.08 6.74
C SER A 227 1.03 -6.26 5.49
N VAL A 228 0.56 -7.47 5.26
CA VAL A 228 -0.34 -7.84 4.18
C VAL A 228 -1.68 -8.21 4.78
N THR A 229 -2.77 -7.65 4.25
CA THR A 229 -4.14 -8.03 4.61
C THR A 229 -4.87 -8.57 3.41
N ALA A 230 -5.74 -9.55 3.62
CA ALA A 230 -6.60 -10.17 2.62
C ALA A 230 -7.90 -10.67 3.29
N TRP A 231 -8.94 -10.95 2.50
CA TRP A 231 -10.17 -11.56 3.00
C TRP A 231 -10.14 -13.07 2.77
N ARG A 232 -10.27 -13.87 3.83
CA ARG A 232 -10.25 -15.35 3.75
C ARG A 232 -11.39 -15.90 2.90
N SER A 233 -12.52 -15.20 2.88
CA SER A 233 -13.67 -15.49 2.03
C SER A 233 -13.38 -15.35 0.53
N CYS A 234 -12.29 -14.69 0.13
CA CYS A 234 -11.88 -14.61 -1.26
C CYS A 234 -10.82 -15.69 -1.59
N PRO A 235 -11.18 -16.75 -2.32
CA PRO A 235 -10.22 -17.82 -2.66
C PRO A 235 -9.11 -17.37 -3.61
N GLN A 236 -9.25 -16.19 -4.23
CA GLN A 236 -8.27 -15.63 -5.15
C GLN A 236 -7.13 -14.92 -4.40
N THR A 237 -7.30 -14.55 -3.14
CA THR A 237 -6.31 -13.78 -2.38
C THR A 237 -5.74 -14.57 -1.22
N ASP A 238 -4.44 -14.42 -1.00
CA ASP A 238 -3.72 -15.02 0.12
C ASP A 238 -2.52 -14.14 0.48
N GLY A 239 -2.59 -13.52 1.66
CA GLY A 239 -1.59 -12.56 2.11
C GLY A 239 -0.20 -13.18 2.33
N GLU A 240 -0.13 -14.45 2.71
CA GLU A 240 1.12 -15.16 2.96
C GLU A 240 1.79 -15.53 1.63
N ARG A 241 1.01 -16.05 0.67
CA ARG A 241 1.51 -16.30 -0.69
C ARG A 241 1.99 -15.02 -1.37
N LEU A 242 1.27 -13.91 -1.21
CA LEU A 242 1.70 -12.60 -1.73
C LEU A 242 3.02 -12.15 -1.10
N TYR A 243 3.18 -12.29 0.22
CA TYR A 243 4.44 -11.97 0.90
C TYR A 243 5.60 -12.81 0.38
N HIS A 244 5.43 -14.12 0.20
CA HIS A 244 6.51 -14.99 -0.29
C HIS A 244 6.90 -14.65 -1.74
N ALA A 245 5.92 -14.40 -2.61
CA ALA A 245 6.19 -13.94 -3.96
C ALA A 245 6.92 -12.58 -3.99
N PHE A 246 6.55 -11.68 -3.06
CA PHE A 246 7.22 -10.39 -2.86
C PHE A 246 8.66 -10.55 -2.38
N ALA A 247 8.92 -11.39 -1.38
CA ALA A 247 10.27 -11.64 -0.89
C ALA A 247 11.17 -12.26 -1.97
N ALA A 248 10.64 -13.17 -2.79
CA ALA A 248 11.34 -13.70 -3.96
C ALA A 248 11.64 -12.62 -5.00
N ALA A 249 10.66 -11.76 -5.30
CA ALA A 249 10.83 -10.64 -6.22
C ALA A 249 11.94 -9.66 -5.74
N LEU A 250 12.02 -9.36 -4.44
CA LEU A 250 13.11 -8.55 -3.87
C LEU A 250 14.49 -9.18 -4.14
N HIS A 251 14.63 -10.49 -3.95
CA HIS A 251 15.90 -11.18 -4.22
C HIS A 251 16.28 -11.12 -5.70
N GLU A 252 15.32 -11.35 -6.60
CA GLU A 252 15.58 -11.31 -8.04
C GLU A 252 15.94 -9.91 -8.54
N MET A 253 15.24 -8.88 -8.05
CA MET A 253 15.60 -7.49 -8.31
C MET A 253 17.01 -7.16 -7.80
N GLN A 254 17.42 -7.74 -6.67
CA GLN A 254 18.76 -7.55 -6.14
C GLN A 254 19.80 -8.22 -7.05
N CYS A 255 19.56 -9.46 -7.48
CA CYS A 255 20.42 -10.16 -8.44
C CYS A 255 20.57 -9.36 -9.76
N LEU A 256 19.48 -8.79 -10.28
CA LEU A 256 19.55 -7.89 -11.44
C LEU A 256 20.39 -6.65 -11.14
N ALA A 257 20.17 -5.99 -10.00
CA ALA A 257 20.89 -4.78 -9.63
C ALA A 257 22.40 -5.02 -9.39
N LEU A 258 22.81 -6.23 -9.00
CA LEU A 258 24.21 -6.63 -8.85
C LEU A 258 24.98 -6.69 -10.16
N THR A 259 24.30 -6.82 -11.30
CA THR A 259 24.95 -6.73 -12.63
C THR A 259 25.43 -5.32 -12.95
N ARG A 260 25.02 -4.31 -12.16
CA ARG A 260 25.54 -2.94 -12.21
C ARG A 260 26.76 -2.79 -11.30
N ALA A 261 27.73 -2.00 -11.74
CA ALA A 261 28.75 -1.46 -10.83
C ALA A 261 28.09 -0.71 -9.67
N ALA A 262 28.60 -0.87 -8.45
CA ALA A 262 28.11 -0.12 -7.29
C ALA A 262 28.40 1.38 -7.49
N ARG A 263 27.50 2.26 -7.02
CA ARG A 263 27.84 3.68 -6.88
C ARG A 263 28.77 3.80 -5.67
N LEU A 264 30.02 4.21 -5.91
CA LEU A 264 30.98 4.60 -4.86
C LEU A 264 30.45 5.80 -4.08
#